data_AF-A0A7S4SQ34-F1
#
_entry.id   AF-A0A7S4SQ34-F1
#
_cell.length_a   1.000
_cell.length_b   1.000
_cell.length_c   1.000
_cell.angle_alpha   90.00
_cell.angle_beta   90.00
_cell.angle_gamma   90.00
#
_symmetry.space_group_name_H-M   'P 1'
#
loop_
_entity.id
_entity.type
_entity.pdbx_description
1 polymer ?
#
loop_
_entity_poly.entity_id
_entity_poly.type
_entity_poly.pdbx_seq_one_letter_code
_entity_poly.pdbx_strand_id
1 'polypeptide(L)'
;RLPQEVEEGYLGSGSRGKVVWLDPDEPDVVFDELLDLNDRNLSRLAAILQPFSEDALGTCIEERTPALVSLTLLEEEEDDYPYPMADDKTLGDFLGTWRRGLVRVVHFMGPAACDVMLEGRGGAKCSGLPDRRDSVGIQAGPNTILLFRPDCYAYSCATESEALTIMASLLSAPPQFSLSGWDGDTELLNAVAGGPPPPSWPEHINVMNCNTRLGASWDEPAMMHAGLVGGCDTVAEIPFSRFDVNFYFCAEPDEIQFGPPRTIQRHTSFVDAVDLFDNKYFEISSAEAGAMDPLQRQVLEVGGACLFQQGISKKVSNRQAHHAGCSVGLDKADFSTMGIDAGPSAGNNALAIVANRFSFTFNLKGANFICDTACSASLTATHLAKLMLLERTWDPLDFHIAIGTHLCLSPGPWIGCSMSHMVSPEGRCFSFNSSAAGYLRGEGTSGQFLKF
;
A
#
# COMPACT_ATOMS: atom_id res chain seq x y z
N ARG A 1 -1.43 -5.76 -23.69
CA ARG A 1 -0.88 -6.33 -22.44
C ARG A 1 -0.97 -5.27 -21.37
N LEU A 2 -1.20 -5.65 -20.12
CA LEU A 2 -1.08 -4.71 -19.00
C LEU A 2 0.35 -4.70 -18.48
N PRO A 3 0.79 -3.67 -17.74
CA PRO A 3 2.04 -3.75 -16.98
C PRO A 3 2.06 -4.96 -16.05
N GLN A 4 3.24 -5.52 -15.85
CA GLN A 4 3.43 -6.77 -15.09
C GLN A 4 2.88 -6.68 -13.66
N GLU A 5 2.92 -5.48 -13.08
CA GLU A 5 2.52 -5.16 -11.71
C GLU A 5 1.00 -5.26 -11.48
N VAL A 6 0.20 -5.08 -12.54
CA VAL A 6 -1.27 -5.02 -12.43
C VAL A 6 -1.99 -6.12 -13.22
N GLU A 7 -1.30 -6.81 -14.14
CA GLU A 7 -1.90 -7.79 -15.05
C GLU A 7 -2.63 -8.91 -14.30
N GLU A 8 -1.98 -9.58 -13.36
CA GLU A 8 -2.62 -10.63 -12.55
C GLU A 8 -3.75 -10.06 -11.67
N GLY A 9 -3.62 -8.80 -11.26
CA GLY A 9 -4.63 -8.11 -10.46
C GLY A 9 -5.96 -7.94 -11.20
N TYR A 10 -5.92 -7.85 -12.53
CA TYR A 10 -7.11 -7.82 -13.39
C TYR A 10 -7.50 -9.22 -13.88
N LEU A 11 -6.55 -9.95 -14.49
CA LEU A 11 -6.79 -11.18 -15.23
C LEU A 11 -6.86 -12.44 -14.36
N GLY A 12 -6.43 -12.37 -13.10
CA GLY A 12 -6.26 -13.53 -12.23
C GLY A 12 -4.81 -13.99 -12.12
N SER A 13 -4.51 -14.67 -11.03
CA SER A 13 -3.14 -15.12 -10.75
C SER A 13 -2.66 -16.13 -11.79
N GLY A 14 -1.46 -15.94 -12.33
CA GLY A 14 -0.90 -16.73 -13.43
C GLY A 14 -1.54 -16.50 -14.80
N SER A 15 -2.63 -15.72 -14.89
CA SER A 15 -3.31 -15.46 -16.17
C SER A 15 -2.66 -14.29 -16.91
N ARG A 16 -2.56 -14.43 -18.24
CA ARG A 16 -1.88 -13.49 -19.13
C ARG A 16 -2.71 -13.29 -20.39
N GLY A 17 -2.73 -12.08 -20.93
CA GLY A 17 -3.61 -11.81 -22.07
C GLY A 17 -3.24 -10.61 -22.92
N LYS A 18 -3.65 -10.68 -24.19
CA LYS A 18 -3.80 -9.51 -25.06
C LYS A 18 -5.08 -8.82 -24.63
N VAL A 19 -4.95 -7.60 -24.11
CA VAL A 19 -6.06 -6.88 -23.50
C VAL A 19 -6.40 -5.60 -24.24
N VAL A 20 -7.66 -5.19 -24.14
CA VAL A 20 -8.16 -3.88 -24.56
C VAL A 20 -9.31 -3.45 -23.64
N TRP A 21 -9.36 -2.17 -23.28
CA TRP A 21 -10.49 -1.59 -22.56
C TRP A 21 -11.60 -1.22 -23.56
N LEU A 22 -12.84 -1.57 -23.25
CA LEU A 22 -14.02 -1.04 -23.93
C LEU A 22 -14.45 0.24 -23.20
N ASP A 23 -13.60 1.26 -23.29
CA ASP A 23 -13.87 2.58 -22.74
C ASP A 23 -14.35 3.51 -23.86
N PRO A 24 -15.59 4.03 -23.80
CA PRO A 24 -16.09 4.95 -24.82
C PRO A 24 -15.30 6.26 -24.92
N ASP A 25 -14.53 6.62 -23.89
CA ASP A 25 -13.68 7.81 -23.89
C ASP A 25 -12.30 7.57 -24.53
N GLU A 26 -11.95 6.31 -24.86
CA GLU A 26 -10.70 6.00 -25.56
C GLU A 26 -10.84 6.12 -27.10
N PRO A 27 -9.95 6.88 -27.76
CA PRO A 27 -10.11 7.25 -29.18
C PRO A 27 -9.92 6.10 -30.18
N ASP A 28 -9.29 4.99 -29.76
CA ASP A 28 -8.89 3.88 -30.64
C ASP A 28 -9.74 2.60 -30.46
N VAL A 29 -10.86 2.67 -29.73
CA VAL A 29 -11.73 1.50 -29.50
C VAL A 29 -12.53 1.17 -30.77
N VAL A 30 -12.23 0.01 -31.37
CA VAL A 30 -13.04 -0.55 -32.45
C VAL A 30 -14.21 -1.31 -31.84
N PHE A 31 -15.41 -0.72 -31.92
CA PHE A 31 -16.64 -1.31 -31.42
C PHE A 31 -17.10 -2.47 -32.32
N ASP A 32 -16.95 -3.70 -31.82
CA ASP A 32 -17.57 -4.90 -32.39
C ASP A 32 -18.96 -5.09 -31.78
N GLU A 33 -19.97 -5.38 -32.61
CA GLU A 33 -21.37 -5.47 -32.16
C GLU A 33 -21.60 -6.52 -31.06
N LEU A 34 -20.83 -7.62 -31.07
CA LEU A 34 -20.94 -8.68 -30.06
C LEU A 34 -20.26 -8.25 -28.76
N LEU A 35 -19.10 -7.60 -28.81
CA LEU A 35 -18.45 -7.06 -27.61
C LEU A 35 -19.34 -6.01 -26.94
N ASP A 36 -19.97 -5.12 -27.71
CA ASP A 36 -20.90 -4.11 -27.20
C ASP A 36 -22.16 -4.72 -26.59
N LEU A 37 -22.68 -5.79 -27.19
CA LEU A 37 -23.81 -6.51 -26.62
C LEU A 37 -23.45 -7.12 -25.27
N ASN A 38 -22.25 -7.70 -25.16
CA ASN A 38 -21.78 -8.32 -23.93
C ASN A 38 -21.47 -7.28 -22.85
N ASP A 39 -20.83 -6.17 -23.20
CA ASP A 39 -20.60 -5.06 -22.27
C ASP A 39 -21.92 -4.50 -21.72
N ARG A 40 -22.92 -4.28 -22.58
CA ARG A 40 -24.27 -3.88 -22.14
C ARG A 40 -24.93 -4.92 -21.22
N ASN A 41 -24.68 -6.21 -21.43
CA ASN A 41 -25.18 -7.24 -20.53
C ASN A 41 -24.51 -7.19 -19.16
N LEU A 42 -23.22 -6.88 -19.08
CA LEU A 42 -22.53 -6.62 -17.81
C LEU A 42 -23.13 -5.41 -17.09
N SER A 43 -23.47 -4.32 -17.80
CA SER A 43 -24.20 -3.18 -17.22
C SER A 43 -25.59 -3.56 -16.71
N ARG A 44 -26.32 -4.42 -17.43
CA ARG A 44 -27.63 -4.93 -16.97
C ARG A 44 -27.50 -5.77 -15.70
N LEU A 45 -26.47 -6.61 -15.61
CA LEU A 45 -26.18 -7.39 -14.39
C LEU A 45 -25.89 -6.46 -13.22
N ALA A 46 -25.06 -5.42 -13.41
CA ALA A 46 -24.80 -4.42 -12.38
C ALA A 46 -26.10 -3.75 -11.89
N ALA A 47 -26.96 -3.33 -12.81
CA ALA A 47 -28.25 -2.70 -12.49
C ALA A 47 -29.23 -3.65 -11.75
N ILE A 48 -29.17 -4.95 -12.03
CA ILE A 48 -29.97 -5.96 -11.32
C ILE A 48 -29.47 -6.16 -9.89
N LEU A 49 -28.15 -6.14 -9.68
CA LEU A 49 -27.53 -6.39 -8.38
C LEU A 49 -27.55 -5.18 -7.45
N GLN A 50 -27.41 -3.97 -8.00
CA GLN A 50 -27.27 -2.73 -7.24
C GLN A 50 -28.33 -2.56 -6.14
N PRO A 51 -29.65 -2.73 -6.37
CA PRO A 51 -30.67 -2.54 -5.32
C PRO A 51 -30.54 -3.47 -4.12
N PHE A 52 -29.84 -4.60 -4.27
CA PHE A 52 -29.67 -5.62 -3.22
C PHE A 52 -28.26 -5.65 -2.63
N SER A 53 -27.34 -4.86 -3.18
CA SER A 53 -25.92 -4.92 -2.82
C SER A 53 -25.65 -4.50 -1.38
N GLU A 54 -26.39 -3.53 -0.83
CA GLU A 54 -26.20 -3.10 0.56
C GLU A 54 -26.47 -4.25 1.54
N ASP A 55 -27.61 -4.93 1.37
CA ASP A 55 -27.98 -6.08 2.19
C ASP A 55 -27.04 -7.28 2.00
N ALA A 56 -26.60 -7.53 0.76
CA ALA A 56 -25.80 -8.72 0.42
C ALA A 56 -24.29 -8.56 0.66
N LEU A 57 -23.76 -7.34 0.50
CA LEU A 57 -22.33 -7.04 0.50
C LEU A 57 -21.91 -6.09 1.64
N GLY A 58 -22.86 -5.50 2.36
CA GLY A 58 -22.62 -4.51 3.41
C GLY A 58 -22.30 -3.11 2.89
N THR A 59 -22.42 -2.86 1.58
CA THR A 59 -22.20 -1.57 0.94
C THR A 59 -22.84 -1.55 -0.46
N CYS A 60 -23.21 -0.36 -0.95
CA CYS A 60 -23.85 -0.21 -2.24
C CYS A 60 -22.86 -0.29 -3.40
N ILE A 61 -23.25 -0.98 -4.48
CA ILE A 61 -22.59 -0.85 -5.78
C ILE A 61 -23.00 0.50 -6.39
N GLU A 62 -22.03 1.37 -6.62
CA GLU A 62 -22.23 2.73 -7.13
C GLU A 62 -21.65 2.91 -8.54
N GLU A 63 -20.55 2.20 -8.82
CA GLU A 63 -19.84 2.31 -10.08
C GLU A 63 -19.53 0.95 -10.69
N ARG A 64 -19.26 0.93 -11.99
CA ARG A 64 -18.76 -0.22 -12.74
C ARG A 64 -17.58 0.25 -13.58
N THR A 65 -16.49 -0.51 -13.60
CA THR A 65 -15.37 -0.24 -14.51
C THR A 65 -15.79 -0.42 -15.97
N PRO A 66 -15.10 0.24 -16.93
CA PRO A 66 -15.13 -0.21 -18.32
C PRO A 66 -14.85 -1.72 -18.42
N ALA A 67 -15.38 -2.37 -19.44
CA ALA A 67 -15.08 -3.78 -19.66
C ALA A 67 -13.64 -3.95 -20.14
N LEU A 68 -12.89 -4.84 -19.51
CA LEU A 68 -11.61 -5.32 -20.00
C LEU A 68 -11.87 -6.57 -20.83
N VAL A 69 -11.53 -6.51 -22.12
CA VAL A 69 -11.51 -7.68 -22.98
C VAL A 69 -10.12 -8.28 -22.90
N SER A 70 -10.04 -9.60 -22.72
CA SER A 70 -8.78 -10.34 -22.66
C SER A 70 -8.87 -11.58 -23.52
N LEU A 71 -7.96 -11.68 -24.49
CA LEU A 71 -7.67 -12.91 -25.20
C LEU A 71 -6.45 -13.56 -24.54
N THR A 72 -6.58 -14.81 -24.10
CA THR A 72 -5.48 -15.56 -23.47
C THR A 72 -4.22 -15.51 -24.34
N LEU A 73 -3.08 -15.26 -23.71
CA LEU A 73 -1.78 -15.36 -24.35
C LEU A 73 -1.16 -16.71 -23.98
N LEU A 74 -0.81 -17.53 -24.98
CA LEU A 74 -0.15 -18.81 -24.74
C LEU A 74 1.35 -18.60 -24.47
N GLU A 75 1.99 -19.53 -23.76
CA GLU A 75 3.42 -19.43 -23.39
C GLU A 75 4.33 -19.18 -24.60
N GLU A 76 3.99 -19.77 -25.75
CA GLU A 76 4.74 -19.63 -27.00
C GLU A 76 4.63 -18.25 -27.67
N GLU A 77 3.63 -17.44 -27.29
CA GLU A 77 3.40 -16.10 -27.83
C GLU A 77 3.96 -14.99 -26.93
N GLU A 78 4.47 -15.32 -25.73
CA GLU A 78 4.85 -14.31 -24.74
C GLU A 78 5.98 -13.40 -25.19
N ASP A 79 6.98 -13.96 -25.88
CA ASP A 79 8.14 -13.23 -26.38
C ASP A 79 7.74 -12.17 -27.43
N ASP A 80 6.62 -12.38 -28.13
CA ASP A 80 6.09 -11.46 -29.13
C ASP A 80 5.29 -10.30 -28.51
N TYR A 81 4.89 -10.41 -27.23
CA TYR A 81 4.05 -9.44 -26.54
C TYR A 81 4.64 -9.04 -25.17
N PRO A 82 5.75 -8.28 -25.15
CA PRO A 82 6.38 -7.85 -23.91
C PRO A 82 5.47 -6.93 -23.07
N TYR A 83 5.71 -6.89 -21.75
CA TYR A 83 5.00 -5.99 -20.85
C TYR A 83 5.31 -4.53 -21.19
N PRO A 84 4.29 -3.65 -21.28
CA PRO A 84 4.53 -2.22 -21.21
C PRO A 84 5.01 -1.82 -19.81
N MET A 85 5.69 -0.68 -19.70
CA MET A 85 6.08 -0.14 -18.39
C MET A 85 4.87 0.46 -17.67
N ALA A 86 4.76 0.22 -16.37
CA ALA A 86 3.76 0.88 -15.55
C ALA A 86 4.05 2.38 -15.45
N ASP A 87 2.98 3.18 -15.46
CA ASP A 87 2.99 4.59 -15.11
C ASP A 87 2.06 4.85 -13.91
N ASP A 88 2.19 6.04 -13.31
CA ASP A 88 1.47 6.40 -12.08
C ASP A 88 -0.05 6.37 -12.29
N LYS A 89 -0.52 6.71 -13.51
CA LYS A 89 -1.93 6.64 -13.87
C LYS A 89 -2.42 5.19 -13.81
N THR A 90 -1.72 4.26 -14.44
CA THR A 90 -2.11 2.85 -14.49
C THR A 90 -2.12 2.23 -13.10
N LEU A 91 -1.11 2.52 -12.28
CA LEU A 91 -1.04 2.03 -10.89
C LEU A 91 -2.14 2.65 -10.03
N GLY A 92 -2.38 3.96 -10.15
CA GLY A 92 -3.44 4.67 -9.45
C GLY A 92 -4.84 4.15 -9.79
N ASP A 93 -5.13 3.97 -11.08
CA ASP A 93 -6.41 3.44 -11.58
C ASP A 93 -6.64 2.00 -11.09
N PHE A 94 -5.60 1.17 -11.12
CA PHE A 94 -5.64 -0.18 -10.57
C PHE A 94 -5.92 -0.19 -9.06
N LEU A 95 -5.19 0.60 -8.27
CA LEU A 95 -5.39 0.68 -6.83
C LEU A 95 -6.78 1.21 -6.48
N GLY A 96 -7.27 2.23 -7.21
CA GLY A 96 -8.61 2.78 -7.05
C GLY A 96 -9.69 1.72 -7.30
N THR A 97 -9.55 0.96 -8.39
CA THR A 97 -10.46 -0.16 -8.73
C THR A 97 -10.39 -1.27 -7.69
N TRP A 98 -9.18 -1.70 -7.33
CA TRP A 98 -8.94 -2.82 -6.43
C TRP A 98 -9.50 -2.56 -5.03
N ARG A 99 -9.31 -1.35 -4.48
CA ARG A 99 -9.80 -0.97 -3.14
C ARG A 99 -11.32 -0.93 -3.03
N ARG A 100 -11.97 -0.56 -4.13
CA ARG A 100 -13.43 -0.35 -4.19
C ARG A 100 -14.16 -1.59 -4.73
N GLY A 101 -13.44 -2.59 -5.23
CA GLY A 101 -14.00 -3.77 -5.86
C GLY A 101 -14.85 -4.61 -4.91
N LEU A 102 -16.15 -4.67 -5.19
CA LEU A 102 -17.13 -5.45 -4.42
C LEU A 102 -17.43 -6.80 -5.08
N VAL A 103 -17.64 -6.77 -6.40
CA VAL A 103 -17.94 -7.96 -7.20
C VAL A 103 -17.15 -7.88 -8.49
N ARG A 104 -16.48 -8.96 -8.85
CA ARG A 104 -15.89 -9.12 -10.17
C ARG A 104 -16.78 -10.02 -11.01
N VAL A 105 -17.08 -9.55 -12.22
CA VAL A 105 -17.84 -10.29 -13.22
C VAL A 105 -16.88 -10.67 -14.34
N VAL A 106 -16.83 -11.96 -14.67
CA VAL A 106 -16.03 -12.49 -15.78
C VAL A 106 -16.96 -13.30 -16.67
N HIS A 107 -17.09 -12.89 -17.92
CA HIS A 107 -17.83 -13.63 -18.93
C HIS A 107 -16.85 -14.33 -19.87
N PHE A 108 -16.86 -15.67 -19.83
CA PHE A 108 -16.06 -16.54 -20.68
C PHE A 108 -16.78 -16.72 -22.02
N MET A 109 -16.36 -15.98 -23.04
CA MET A 109 -17.00 -15.99 -24.36
C MET A 109 -16.61 -17.22 -25.19
N GLY A 110 -15.45 -17.83 -24.91
CA GLY A 110 -14.92 -19.00 -25.61
C GLY A 110 -13.94 -18.63 -26.72
N PRO A 111 -13.63 -19.54 -27.67
CA PRO A 111 -14.25 -20.85 -27.85
C PRO A 111 -13.76 -21.92 -26.88
N ALA A 112 -12.57 -21.75 -26.28
CA ALA A 112 -12.05 -22.70 -25.30
C ALA A 112 -12.78 -22.60 -23.95
N ALA A 113 -12.83 -23.71 -23.23
CA ALA A 113 -13.21 -23.70 -21.82
C ALA A 113 -12.01 -23.28 -20.96
N CYS A 114 -12.31 -22.73 -19.79
CA CYS A 114 -11.31 -22.33 -18.82
C CYS A 114 -11.49 -23.05 -17.49
N ASP A 115 -10.38 -23.50 -16.93
CA ASP A 115 -10.29 -24.03 -15.57
C ASP A 115 -10.13 -22.85 -14.61
N VAL A 116 -11.20 -22.55 -13.89
CA VAL A 116 -11.21 -21.45 -12.91
C VAL A 116 -11.04 -22.02 -11.51
N MET A 117 -10.15 -21.42 -10.73
CA MET A 117 -10.03 -21.67 -9.31
C MET A 117 -10.31 -20.39 -8.52
N LEU A 118 -11.18 -20.51 -7.53
CA LEU A 118 -11.42 -19.48 -6.51
C LEU A 118 -10.89 -20.00 -5.17
N GLU A 119 -9.79 -19.43 -4.70
CA GLU A 119 -9.19 -19.77 -3.41
C GLU A 119 -9.67 -18.82 -2.32
N GLY A 120 -10.20 -19.36 -1.23
CA GLY A 120 -10.77 -18.59 -0.13
C GLY A 120 -9.70 -17.76 0.58
N ARG A 121 -9.96 -16.46 0.73
CA ARG A 121 -9.15 -15.53 1.51
C ARG A 121 -9.60 -15.52 2.97
N GLY A 122 -8.65 -15.35 3.89
CA GLY A 122 -8.94 -15.05 5.30
C GLY A 122 -9.45 -13.61 5.47
N GLY A 123 -10.25 -13.34 6.51
CA GLY A 123 -10.66 -11.97 6.86
C GLY A 123 -12.09 -11.84 7.39
N ALA A 124 -12.36 -10.75 8.11
CA ALA A 124 -13.69 -10.46 8.70
C ALA A 124 -14.77 -10.20 7.64
N LYS A 125 -14.42 -9.66 6.47
CA LYS A 125 -15.37 -9.46 5.36
C LYS A 125 -15.86 -10.78 4.75
N CYS A 126 -15.12 -11.88 4.96
CA CYS A 126 -15.43 -13.22 4.45
C CYS A 126 -16.30 -14.05 5.41
N SER A 127 -16.41 -13.64 6.69
CA SER A 127 -17.15 -14.42 7.71
C SER A 127 -18.66 -14.33 7.56
N GLY A 128 -19.17 -13.33 6.82
CA GLY A 128 -20.59 -13.17 6.50
C GLY A 128 -21.07 -13.98 5.29
N LEU A 129 -20.21 -14.77 4.63
CA LEU A 129 -20.62 -15.60 3.51
C LEU A 129 -21.47 -16.79 3.99
N PRO A 130 -22.69 -17.00 3.44
CA PRO A 130 -23.59 -18.05 3.89
C PRO A 130 -23.08 -19.48 3.60
N ASP A 131 -22.29 -19.67 2.54
CA ASP A 131 -21.60 -20.93 2.22
C ASP A 131 -20.14 -20.63 1.84
N ARG A 132 -19.27 -20.52 2.86
CA ARG A 132 -17.85 -20.26 2.66
C ARG A 132 -17.12 -21.58 2.38
N ARG A 133 -16.35 -21.61 1.29
CA ARG A 133 -15.48 -22.74 0.93
C ARG A 133 -14.04 -22.28 0.86
N ASP A 134 -13.12 -23.15 1.25
CA ASP A 134 -11.68 -22.87 1.17
C ASP A 134 -11.19 -22.83 -0.28
N SER A 135 -11.83 -23.60 -1.17
CA SER A 135 -11.60 -23.52 -2.60
C SER A 135 -12.84 -23.92 -3.41
N VAL A 136 -12.99 -23.32 -4.59
CA VAL A 136 -14.04 -23.64 -5.56
C VAL A 136 -13.43 -23.75 -6.94
N GLY A 137 -13.41 -24.98 -7.49
CA GLY A 137 -13.05 -25.24 -8.87
C GLY A 137 -14.28 -25.16 -9.78
N ILE A 138 -14.17 -24.44 -10.90
CA ILE A 138 -15.25 -24.22 -11.86
C ILE A 138 -14.73 -24.49 -13.27
N GLN A 139 -15.44 -25.35 -14.00
CA GLN A 139 -15.25 -25.58 -15.42
C GLN A 139 -16.07 -24.55 -16.21
N ALA A 140 -15.45 -23.45 -16.62
CA ALA A 140 -16.13 -22.36 -17.31
C ALA A 140 -16.10 -22.61 -18.82
N GLY A 141 -17.17 -23.21 -19.36
CA GLY A 141 -17.36 -23.35 -20.80
C GLY A 141 -17.75 -22.03 -21.49
N PRO A 142 -17.80 -21.99 -22.83
CA PRO A 142 -18.26 -20.82 -23.57
C PRO A 142 -19.65 -20.33 -23.12
N ASN A 143 -19.79 -19.01 -23.02
CA ASN A 143 -20.94 -18.29 -22.48
C ASN A 143 -21.21 -18.49 -20.98
N THR A 144 -20.18 -18.81 -20.19
CA THR A 144 -20.29 -18.85 -18.73
C THR A 144 -20.04 -17.47 -18.15
N ILE A 145 -20.94 -16.98 -17.29
CA ILE A 145 -20.73 -15.76 -16.51
C ILE A 145 -20.45 -16.15 -15.06
N LEU A 146 -19.27 -15.78 -14.57
CA LEU A 146 -18.86 -15.95 -13.20
C LEU A 146 -18.97 -14.61 -12.46
N LEU A 147 -19.61 -14.62 -11.30
CA LEU A 147 -19.63 -13.51 -10.37
C LEU A 147 -19.01 -13.98 -9.06
N PHE A 148 -18.04 -13.24 -8.56
CA PHE A 148 -17.41 -13.56 -7.29
C PHE A 148 -16.96 -12.29 -6.56
N ARG A 149 -16.72 -12.45 -5.26
CA ARG A 149 -16.24 -11.40 -4.37
C ARG A 149 -14.71 -11.43 -4.32
N PRO A 150 -14.01 -10.46 -4.94
CA PRO A 150 -12.54 -10.45 -5.00
C PRO A 150 -11.89 -10.20 -3.63
N ASP A 151 -12.62 -9.64 -2.68
CA ASP A 151 -12.19 -9.51 -1.29
C ASP A 151 -12.25 -10.85 -0.53
N CYS A 152 -13.07 -11.79 -0.98
CA CYS A 152 -13.24 -13.11 -0.36
C CYS A 152 -12.51 -14.25 -1.08
N TYR A 153 -12.25 -14.12 -2.38
CA TYR A 153 -11.64 -15.17 -3.18
C TYR A 153 -10.51 -14.62 -4.07
N ALA A 154 -9.35 -15.27 -4.02
CA ALA A 154 -8.33 -15.11 -5.06
C ALA A 154 -8.75 -15.90 -6.30
N TYR A 155 -8.69 -15.27 -7.46
CA TYR A 155 -9.10 -15.84 -8.73
C TYR A 155 -7.87 -16.19 -9.57
N SER A 156 -7.86 -17.40 -10.12
CA SER A 156 -6.94 -17.83 -11.16
C SER A 156 -7.70 -18.56 -12.26
N CYS A 157 -7.16 -18.48 -13.47
CA CYS A 157 -7.78 -19.05 -14.65
C CYS A 157 -6.71 -19.63 -15.58
N ALA A 158 -6.84 -20.92 -15.89
CA ALA A 158 -5.97 -21.64 -16.80
C ALA A 158 -6.74 -22.13 -18.02
N THR A 159 -6.09 -22.13 -19.18
CA THR A 159 -6.61 -22.75 -20.40
C THR A 159 -5.44 -23.09 -21.32
N GLU A 160 -5.55 -24.20 -22.03
CA GLU A 160 -4.53 -24.68 -22.98
C GLU A 160 -4.78 -24.16 -24.41
N SER A 161 -5.79 -23.31 -24.60
CA SER A 161 -6.20 -22.82 -25.91
C SER A 161 -6.70 -21.39 -25.82
N GLU A 162 -6.80 -20.72 -26.97
CA GLU A 162 -7.31 -19.35 -27.03
C GLU A 162 -8.74 -19.26 -26.45
N ALA A 163 -8.88 -18.44 -25.41
CA ALA A 163 -10.15 -18.11 -24.80
C ALA A 163 -10.31 -16.59 -24.75
N LEU A 164 -11.45 -16.10 -25.21
CA LEU A 164 -11.84 -14.71 -25.08
C LEU A 164 -12.68 -14.55 -23.82
N THR A 165 -12.31 -13.56 -23.00
CA THR A 165 -13.03 -13.18 -21.79
C THR A 165 -13.32 -11.69 -21.81
N ILE A 166 -14.45 -11.31 -21.24
CA ILE A 166 -14.80 -9.92 -20.96
C ILE A 166 -15.11 -9.79 -19.48
N MET A 167 -14.45 -8.85 -18.81
CA MET A 167 -14.54 -8.70 -17.35
C MET A 167 -14.80 -7.26 -16.93
N ALA A 168 -15.49 -7.09 -15.82
CA ALA A 168 -15.72 -5.79 -15.19
C ALA A 168 -15.80 -5.93 -13.68
N SER A 169 -15.42 -4.87 -12.96
CA SER A 169 -15.56 -4.80 -11.51
C SER A 169 -16.69 -3.84 -11.13
N LEU A 170 -17.54 -4.28 -10.20
CA LEU A 170 -18.58 -3.48 -9.57
C LEU A 170 -17.99 -2.88 -8.29
N LEU A 171 -18.09 -1.56 -8.14
CA LEU A 171 -17.32 -0.78 -7.18
C LEU A 171 -18.24 -0.08 -6.17
N SER A 172 -17.77 0.05 -4.92
CA SER A 172 -18.37 0.97 -3.95
C SER A 172 -18.10 2.42 -4.34
N ALA A 173 -18.82 3.37 -3.74
CA ALA A 173 -18.51 4.79 -3.87
C ALA A 173 -17.02 5.07 -3.62
N PRO A 174 -16.41 6.02 -4.36
CA PRO A 174 -15.11 6.52 -3.99
C PRO A 174 -15.24 7.28 -2.66
N PRO A 175 -14.21 7.27 -1.81
CA PRO A 175 -14.24 8.07 -0.58
C PRO A 175 -14.41 9.55 -0.95
N GLN A 176 -15.52 10.15 -0.53
CA GLN A 176 -15.77 11.58 -0.68
C GLN A 176 -15.44 12.27 0.63
N PHE A 177 -14.45 13.16 0.60
CA PHE A 177 -14.14 14.03 1.72
C PHE A 177 -14.89 15.34 1.56
N SER A 178 -15.89 15.58 2.41
CA SER A 178 -16.63 16.84 2.46
C SER A 178 -16.31 17.59 3.75
N LEU A 179 -15.78 18.81 3.62
CA LEU A 179 -15.63 19.71 4.76
C LEU A 179 -17.02 20.25 5.14
N SER A 180 -17.56 19.81 6.28
CA SER A 180 -18.95 20.10 6.70
C SER A 180 -19.11 21.40 7.49
N GLY A 181 -18.01 22.04 7.89
CA GLY A 181 -18.02 23.32 8.59
C GLY A 181 -16.67 23.67 9.19
N TRP A 182 -16.50 24.94 9.52
CA TRP A 182 -15.32 25.50 10.15
C TRP A 182 -15.73 26.66 11.05
N ASP A 183 -15.23 26.68 12.29
CA ASP A 183 -15.19 27.86 13.17
C ASP A 183 -13.77 28.45 13.31
N GLY A 184 -13.59 29.75 13.03
CA GLY A 184 -12.32 30.48 13.11
C GLY A 184 -11.92 31.27 11.85
N ASP A 185 -10.82 32.01 11.94
CA ASP A 185 -10.26 32.80 10.82
C ASP A 185 -9.47 31.91 9.85
N THR A 186 -9.82 32.03 8.57
CA THR A 186 -9.33 31.19 7.48
C THR A 186 -8.17 31.74 6.70
N GLU A 187 -7.86 33.02 6.89
CA GLU A 187 -6.82 33.71 6.16
C GLU A 187 -5.45 33.02 6.33
N LEU A 188 -5.24 32.38 7.49
CA LEU A 188 -4.01 31.68 7.83
C LEU A 188 -3.83 30.33 7.10
N LEU A 189 -4.91 29.61 6.75
CA LEU A 189 -4.79 28.35 5.99
C LEU A 189 -4.38 28.59 4.53
N ASN A 190 -4.66 29.78 3.99
CA ASN A 190 -4.24 30.19 2.65
C ASN A 190 -2.98 31.08 2.65
N ALA A 191 -2.44 31.40 3.82
CA ALA A 191 -1.23 32.18 3.95
C ALA A 191 -0.01 31.28 3.72
N VAL A 192 0.38 31.11 2.46
CA VAL A 192 1.68 30.53 2.11
C VAL A 192 2.77 31.56 2.43
N ALA A 193 3.24 31.58 3.67
CA ALA A 193 4.47 32.28 4.00
C ALA A 193 5.64 31.56 3.31
N GLY A 194 6.55 32.31 2.67
CA GLY A 194 7.85 31.77 2.34
C GLY A 194 8.49 31.34 3.65
N GLY A 195 8.68 30.03 3.84
CA GLY A 195 9.24 29.48 5.07
C GLY A 195 10.56 30.16 5.46
N PRO A 196 11.10 29.87 6.65
CA PRO A 196 12.34 30.50 7.10
C PRO A 196 13.44 30.35 6.03
N PRO A 197 14.22 31.41 5.74
CA PRO A 197 15.28 31.32 4.75
C PRO A 197 16.30 30.25 5.16
N PRO A 198 16.95 29.58 4.21
CA PRO A 198 17.97 28.58 4.52
C PRO A 198 19.08 29.22 5.38
N PRO A 199 19.70 28.46 6.31
CA PRO A 199 20.81 28.96 7.11
C PRO A 199 21.94 29.51 6.24
N SER A 200 22.55 30.63 6.63
CA SER A 200 23.63 31.30 5.86
C SER A 200 25.00 30.62 6.04
N TRP A 201 25.03 29.30 6.18
CA TRP A 201 26.27 28.56 6.40
C TRP A 201 27.03 28.35 5.08
N PRO A 202 28.38 28.33 5.12
CA PRO A 202 29.21 28.17 3.92
C PRO A 202 29.03 26.79 3.27
N GLU A 203 28.75 25.76 4.08
CA GLU A 203 28.47 24.40 3.63
C GLU A 203 27.04 24.02 4.00
N HIS A 204 26.36 23.35 3.09
CA HIS A 204 24.99 22.89 3.27
C HIS A 204 24.84 21.51 2.66
N ILE A 205 23.90 20.73 3.22
CA ILE A 205 23.47 19.46 2.65
C ILE A 205 22.14 19.71 1.97
N ASN A 206 22.05 19.30 0.71
CA ASN A 206 20.88 19.41 -0.13
C ASN A 206 19.98 18.18 0.04
N VAL A 207 18.69 18.42 0.24
CA VAL A 207 17.66 17.38 0.10
C VAL A 207 17.28 17.36 -1.39
N MET A 208 17.75 16.36 -2.11
CA MET A 208 17.57 16.28 -3.57
C MET A 208 16.16 15.82 -3.94
N ASN A 209 15.60 14.91 -3.14
CA ASN A 209 14.22 14.48 -3.21
C ASN A 209 13.79 13.83 -1.89
N CYS A 210 12.50 13.50 -1.81
CA CYS A 210 11.95 12.67 -0.77
C CYS A 210 10.90 11.73 -1.37
N ASN A 211 10.60 10.65 -0.65
CA ASN A 211 9.46 9.81 -0.93
C ASN A 211 8.77 9.38 0.36
N THR A 212 7.49 9.06 0.28
CA THR A 212 6.64 8.81 1.46
C THR A 212 5.75 7.60 1.26
N ARG A 213 5.34 6.99 2.36
CA ARG A 213 4.26 6.01 2.43
C ARG A 213 3.56 6.23 3.76
N LEU A 214 2.48 7.01 3.76
CA LEU A 214 1.82 7.50 4.97
C LEU A 214 0.33 7.13 4.97
N GLY A 215 -0.36 7.45 6.06
CA GLY A 215 -1.80 7.30 6.13
C GLY A 215 -2.54 8.07 5.04
N ALA A 216 -3.78 7.66 4.78
CA ALA A 216 -4.60 8.16 3.67
C ALA A 216 -3.97 7.97 2.27
N SER A 217 -3.07 6.98 2.12
CA SER A 217 -2.38 6.66 0.85
C SER A 217 -1.56 7.82 0.30
N TRP A 218 -0.91 8.57 1.19
CA TRP A 218 0.06 9.57 0.77
C TRP A 218 1.40 8.89 0.45
N ASP A 219 1.35 8.08 -0.60
CA ASP A 219 2.46 7.23 -1.08
C ASP A 219 3.44 8.01 -1.97
N GLU A 220 3.21 9.31 -2.10
CA GLU A 220 4.09 10.28 -2.74
C GLU A 220 4.05 11.64 -2.03
N PRO A 221 5.13 12.43 -2.11
CA PRO A 221 5.18 13.77 -1.51
C PRO A 221 4.09 14.72 -2.01
N ALA A 222 3.68 14.59 -3.28
CA ALA A 222 2.63 15.44 -3.86
C ALA A 222 1.26 15.15 -3.24
N MET A 223 0.95 13.88 -2.98
CA MET A 223 -0.29 13.46 -2.31
C MET A 223 -0.30 13.93 -0.86
N MET A 224 0.82 13.78 -0.15
CA MET A 224 0.99 14.33 1.20
C MET A 224 0.77 15.83 1.21
N HIS A 225 1.42 16.57 0.30
CA HIS A 225 1.28 18.02 0.22
C HIS A 225 -0.16 18.44 -0.04
N ALA A 226 -0.85 17.81 -1.01
CA ALA A 226 -2.25 18.10 -1.29
C ALA A 226 -3.15 17.83 -0.07
N GLY A 227 -2.92 16.71 0.63
CA GLY A 227 -3.66 16.37 1.85
C GLY A 227 -3.43 17.34 3.00
N LEU A 228 -2.18 17.78 3.22
CA LEU A 228 -1.83 18.78 4.22
C LEU A 228 -2.44 20.15 3.91
N VAL A 229 -2.35 20.60 2.65
CA VAL A 229 -2.97 21.86 2.20
C VAL A 229 -4.49 21.79 2.32
N GLY A 230 -5.09 20.62 2.06
CA GLY A 230 -6.52 20.39 2.24
C GLY A 230 -6.97 20.26 3.70
N GLY A 231 -6.06 20.28 4.68
CA GLY A 231 -6.39 20.09 6.09
C GLY A 231 -6.98 18.70 6.39
N CYS A 232 -6.58 17.68 5.62
CA CYS A 232 -7.14 16.34 5.71
C CYS A 232 -6.79 15.64 7.03
N ASP A 233 -7.80 15.15 7.75
CA ASP A 233 -7.65 14.23 8.87
C ASP A 233 -7.50 12.79 8.34
N THR A 234 -6.31 12.21 8.48
CA THR A 234 -6.00 10.85 7.99
C THR A 234 -6.39 9.74 8.97
N VAL A 235 -6.97 10.12 10.11
CA VAL A 235 -7.28 9.19 11.20
C VAL A 235 -8.53 8.38 10.88
N ALA A 236 -8.44 7.07 11.06
CA ALA A 236 -9.52 6.12 10.94
C ALA A 236 -9.55 5.17 12.14
N GLU A 237 -10.61 4.37 12.25
CA GLU A 237 -10.64 3.27 13.22
C GLU A 237 -9.56 2.23 12.87
N ILE A 238 -8.94 1.61 13.89
CA ILE A 238 -7.92 0.58 13.70
C ILE A 238 -8.54 -0.57 12.90
N PRO A 239 -8.01 -0.88 11.70
CA PRO A 239 -8.63 -1.86 10.84
C PRO A 239 -8.41 -3.27 11.37
N PHE A 240 -9.39 -4.15 11.14
CA PHE A 240 -9.30 -5.59 11.46
C PHE A 240 -8.08 -6.29 10.84
N SER A 241 -7.52 -5.75 9.75
CA SER A 241 -6.29 -6.24 9.12
C SER A 241 -5.04 -6.05 10.00
N ARG A 242 -5.12 -5.28 11.10
CA ARG A 242 -4.09 -5.19 12.14
C ARG A 242 -4.42 -6.13 13.29
N PHE A 243 -5.52 -5.85 13.98
CA PHE A 243 -6.08 -6.66 15.06
C PHE A 243 -7.51 -6.19 15.34
N ASP A 244 -8.31 -7.04 15.97
CA ASP A 244 -9.64 -6.65 16.44
C ASP A 244 -9.52 -5.81 17.71
N VAL A 245 -9.68 -4.49 17.55
CA VAL A 245 -9.55 -3.52 18.63
C VAL A 245 -10.65 -3.66 19.70
N ASN A 246 -11.80 -4.23 19.36
CA ASN A 246 -12.92 -4.36 20.29
C ASN A 246 -12.60 -5.26 21.49
N PHE A 247 -11.70 -6.23 21.34
CA PHE A 247 -11.24 -7.08 22.44
C PHE A 247 -10.43 -6.31 23.49
N TYR A 248 -9.81 -5.21 23.10
CA TYR A 248 -8.89 -4.43 23.95
C TYR A 248 -9.49 -3.09 24.36
N PHE A 249 -10.48 -2.59 23.63
CA PHE A 249 -11.03 -1.26 23.87
C PHE A 249 -11.74 -1.14 25.23
N CYS A 250 -11.51 -0.02 25.91
CA CYS A 250 -12.18 0.37 27.15
C CYS A 250 -12.60 1.83 27.06
N ALA A 251 -13.90 2.11 27.19
CA ALA A 251 -14.40 3.49 27.14
C ALA A 251 -14.01 4.29 28.38
N GLU A 252 -13.93 3.63 29.54
CA GLU A 252 -13.65 4.25 30.83
C GLU A 252 -12.14 4.23 31.10
N PRO A 253 -11.44 5.38 31.11
CA PRO A 253 -9.99 5.42 31.32
C PRO A 253 -9.57 4.88 32.68
N ASP A 254 -10.37 5.08 33.74
CA ASP A 254 -10.05 4.62 35.09
C ASP A 254 -10.06 3.08 35.20
N GLU A 255 -10.79 2.39 34.32
CA GLU A 255 -10.87 0.93 34.32
C GLU A 255 -9.66 0.26 33.65
N ILE A 256 -8.86 0.99 32.85
CA ILE A 256 -7.71 0.38 32.15
C ILE A 256 -6.61 -0.10 33.10
N GLN A 257 -6.57 0.42 34.33
CA GLN A 257 -5.61 0.01 35.35
C GLN A 257 -6.01 -1.28 36.07
N PHE A 258 -7.28 -1.68 35.96
CA PHE A 258 -7.86 -2.80 36.72
C PHE A 258 -8.44 -3.85 35.77
N GLY A 259 -7.74 -4.97 35.59
CA GLY A 259 -8.24 -6.12 34.84
C GLY A 259 -7.34 -6.54 33.67
N PRO A 260 -7.90 -7.16 32.61
CA PRO A 260 -7.10 -7.63 31.47
C PRO A 260 -6.48 -6.45 30.70
N PRO A 261 -5.43 -6.69 29.89
CA PRO A 261 -4.79 -5.64 29.09
C PRO A 261 -5.79 -4.92 28.18
N ARG A 262 -5.99 -3.62 28.40
CA ARG A 262 -6.95 -2.78 27.66
C ARG A 262 -6.34 -1.46 27.18
N THR A 263 -6.97 -0.82 26.21
CA THR A 263 -6.61 0.49 25.66
C THR A 263 -7.86 1.37 25.57
N ILE A 264 -7.70 2.68 25.83
CA ILE A 264 -8.76 3.66 25.56
C ILE A 264 -8.81 4.06 24.08
N GLN A 265 -7.97 3.44 23.24
CA GLN A 265 -7.74 3.91 21.89
C GLN A 265 -8.27 2.95 20.85
N ARG A 266 -8.99 3.51 19.87
CA ARG A 266 -9.55 2.76 18.74
C ARG A 266 -9.20 3.34 17.38
N HIS A 267 -8.51 4.48 17.34
CA HIS A 267 -8.18 5.16 16.11
C HIS A 267 -6.67 5.11 15.83
N THR A 268 -6.30 5.24 14.56
CA THR A 268 -4.93 5.34 14.08
C THR A 268 -4.92 6.00 12.70
N SER A 269 -3.81 6.65 12.34
CA SER A 269 -3.51 6.91 10.93
C SER A 269 -2.66 5.75 10.44
N PHE A 270 -3.22 4.84 9.63
CA PHE A 270 -2.53 3.63 9.19
C PHE A 270 -2.09 3.70 7.73
N VAL A 271 -0.99 3.04 7.40
CA VAL A 271 -0.55 2.84 6.01
C VAL A 271 -1.32 1.64 5.46
N ASP A 272 -1.95 1.79 4.30
CA ASP A 272 -2.69 0.67 3.72
C ASP A 272 -1.74 -0.38 3.10
N ALA A 273 -2.22 -1.61 2.99
CA ALA A 273 -1.55 -2.70 2.28
C ALA A 273 -0.08 -2.97 2.70
N VAL A 274 0.21 -2.90 4.00
CA VAL A 274 1.57 -3.13 4.57
C VAL A 274 2.10 -4.54 4.33
N ASP A 275 1.23 -5.47 3.97
CA ASP A 275 1.53 -6.84 3.60
C ASP A 275 1.98 -7.00 2.13
N LEU A 276 1.67 -6.02 1.26
CA LEU A 276 2.10 -6.02 -0.14
C LEU A 276 3.55 -5.56 -0.30
N PHE A 277 4.26 -6.21 -1.23
CA PHE A 277 5.66 -5.93 -1.54
C PHE A 277 6.08 -6.57 -2.86
N ASP A 278 6.76 -5.81 -3.74
CA ASP A 278 7.35 -6.36 -4.96
C ASP A 278 8.67 -7.08 -4.68
N ASN A 279 8.58 -8.31 -4.18
CA ASN A 279 9.75 -9.10 -3.85
C ASN A 279 10.65 -9.41 -5.07
N LYS A 280 10.07 -9.47 -6.28
CA LYS A 280 10.81 -9.78 -7.51
C LYS A 280 11.74 -8.64 -7.90
N TYR A 281 11.28 -7.40 -7.84
CA TYR A 281 12.11 -6.22 -8.11
C TYR A 281 13.34 -6.16 -7.18
N PHE A 282 13.15 -6.46 -5.89
CA PHE A 282 14.25 -6.45 -4.92
C PHE A 282 15.11 -7.73 -4.92
N GLU A 283 14.81 -8.70 -5.79
CA GLU A 283 15.49 -10.00 -5.88
C GLU A 283 15.42 -10.81 -4.57
N ILE A 284 14.26 -10.77 -3.90
CA ILE A 284 13.98 -11.47 -2.65
C ILE A 284 13.00 -12.62 -2.94
N SER A 285 13.28 -13.81 -2.41
CA SER A 285 12.40 -14.97 -2.61
C SER A 285 11.04 -14.77 -1.93
N SER A 286 9.97 -15.36 -2.48
CA SER A 286 8.63 -15.23 -1.89
C SER A 286 8.55 -15.79 -0.46
N ALA A 287 9.31 -16.86 -0.17
CA ALA A 287 9.39 -17.44 1.17
C ALA A 287 10.08 -16.48 2.17
N GLU A 288 11.14 -15.80 1.75
CA GLU A 288 11.79 -14.79 2.59
C GLU A 288 10.88 -13.56 2.76
N ALA A 289 10.30 -13.06 1.66
CA ALA A 289 9.38 -11.93 1.70
C ALA A 289 8.20 -12.18 2.63
N GLY A 290 7.60 -13.37 2.63
CA GLY A 290 6.51 -13.74 3.54
C GLY A 290 6.88 -13.67 5.02
N ALA A 291 8.15 -13.93 5.36
CA ALA A 291 8.67 -13.89 6.74
C ALA A 291 9.31 -12.54 7.12
N MET A 292 9.48 -11.61 6.16
CA MET A 292 10.10 -10.30 6.40
C MET A 292 9.15 -9.35 7.12
N ASP A 293 9.67 -8.63 8.11
CA ASP A 293 8.97 -7.50 8.74
C ASP A 293 8.57 -6.45 7.67
N PRO A 294 7.29 -6.06 7.59
CA PRO A 294 6.80 -4.98 6.72
C PRO A 294 7.62 -3.68 6.78
N LEU A 295 8.24 -3.35 7.93
CA LEU A 295 9.13 -2.19 8.05
C LEU A 295 10.31 -2.28 7.07
N GLN A 296 10.90 -3.47 6.89
CA GLN A 296 11.99 -3.66 5.93
C GLN A 296 11.54 -3.45 4.50
N ARG A 297 10.33 -3.93 4.18
CA ARG A 297 9.71 -3.81 2.86
C ARG A 297 9.47 -2.35 2.51
N GLN A 298 8.90 -1.58 3.44
CA GLN A 298 8.67 -0.14 3.26
C GLN A 298 9.98 0.66 3.13
N VAL A 299 11.02 0.31 3.90
CA VAL A 299 12.34 0.93 3.78
C VAL A 299 12.95 0.68 2.39
N LEU A 300 12.80 -0.54 1.85
CA LEU A 300 13.25 -0.88 0.50
C LEU A 300 12.50 -0.10 -0.58
N GLU A 301 11.16 -0.04 -0.51
CA GLU A 301 10.33 0.68 -1.48
C GLU A 301 10.57 2.19 -1.43
N VAL A 302 10.47 2.80 -0.25
CA VAL A 302 10.58 4.26 -0.09
C VAL A 302 12.00 4.73 -0.41
N GLY A 303 13.02 4.05 0.10
CA GLY A 303 14.41 4.40 -0.22
C GLY A 303 14.77 4.10 -1.68
N GLY A 304 14.23 3.02 -2.25
CA GLY A 304 14.41 2.64 -3.64
C GLY A 304 13.82 3.66 -4.60
N ALA A 305 12.65 4.21 -4.29
CA ALA A 305 12.05 5.32 -5.04
C ALA A 305 12.91 6.59 -4.99
N CYS A 306 13.47 6.95 -3.82
CA CYS A 306 14.40 8.08 -3.71
C CYS A 306 15.64 7.90 -4.61
N LEU A 307 16.21 6.69 -4.65
CA LEU A 307 17.33 6.35 -5.53
C LEU A 307 16.93 6.38 -7.01
N PHE A 308 15.78 5.82 -7.35
CA PHE A 308 15.27 5.76 -8.72
C PHE A 308 15.10 7.16 -9.32
N GLN A 309 14.56 8.11 -8.55
CA GLN A 309 14.43 9.51 -8.95
C GLN A 309 15.79 10.21 -9.21
N GLN A 310 16.89 9.66 -8.70
CA GLN A 310 18.27 10.10 -9.02
C GLN A 310 18.93 9.28 -10.13
N GLY A 311 18.16 8.43 -10.83
CA GLY A 311 18.66 7.53 -11.88
C GLY A 311 19.42 6.31 -11.37
N ILE A 312 19.37 6.03 -10.05
CA ILE A 312 20.02 4.88 -9.43
C ILE A 312 19.00 3.74 -9.32
N SER A 313 18.93 2.91 -10.34
CA SER A 313 18.09 1.70 -10.35
C SER A 313 18.85 0.48 -9.82
N LYS A 314 18.11 -0.58 -9.45
CA LYS A 314 18.68 -1.89 -9.10
C LYS A 314 19.68 -2.41 -10.13
N LYS A 315 19.37 -2.24 -11.43
CA LYS A 315 20.27 -2.62 -12.54
C LYS A 315 21.58 -1.84 -12.55
N VAL A 316 21.55 -0.55 -12.20
CA VAL A 316 22.75 0.29 -12.07
C VAL A 316 23.55 -0.16 -10.86
N SER A 317 22.90 -0.30 -9.70
CA SER A 317 23.53 -0.74 -8.45
C SER A 317 24.14 -2.14 -8.53
N ASN A 318 23.54 -3.06 -9.27
CA ASN A 318 24.08 -4.41 -9.51
C ASN A 318 25.40 -4.39 -10.29
N ARG A 319 25.66 -3.34 -11.10
CA ARG A 319 26.88 -3.20 -11.92
C ARG A 319 27.95 -2.35 -11.25
N GLN A 320 27.53 -1.37 -10.44
CA GLN A 320 28.42 -0.41 -9.83
C GLN A 320 28.00 -0.17 -8.38
N ALA A 321 28.94 -0.33 -7.47
CA ALA A 321 28.75 0.04 -6.08
C ALA A 321 28.77 1.57 -5.91
N HIS A 322 27.98 2.07 -4.97
CA HIS A 322 27.94 3.50 -4.63
C HIS A 322 28.62 3.74 -3.29
N HIS A 323 29.47 4.75 -3.20
CA HIS A 323 30.07 5.14 -1.93
C HIS A 323 29.11 6.06 -1.16
N ALA A 324 28.01 5.47 -0.71
CA ALA A 324 26.89 6.17 -0.09
C ALA A 324 26.43 5.43 1.16
N GLY A 325 25.89 6.19 2.12
CA GLY A 325 25.39 5.65 3.38
C GLY A 325 23.87 5.53 3.44
N CYS A 326 23.38 4.82 4.46
CA CYS A 326 21.94 4.69 4.74
C CYS A 326 21.68 4.67 6.25
N SER A 327 20.81 5.55 6.73
CA SER A 327 20.39 5.57 8.13
C SER A 327 18.88 5.41 8.23
N VAL A 328 18.41 4.52 9.10
CA VAL A 328 16.98 4.34 9.36
C VAL A 328 16.65 4.67 10.82
N GLY A 329 15.78 5.66 11.03
CA GLY A 329 15.24 5.99 12.33
C GLY A 329 13.96 5.20 12.61
N LEU A 330 13.96 4.39 13.66
CA LEU A 330 12.81 3.62 14.14
C LEU A 330 12.99 3.31 15.64
N ASP A 331 11.89 3.16 16.38
CA ASP A 331 11.94 2.90 17.83
C ASP A 331 11.55 1.46 18.21
N LYS A 332 10.74 0.77 17.40
CA LYS A 332 10.11 -0.51 17.76
C LYS A 332 9.91 -1.41 16.54
N ALA A 333 9.85 -2.72 16.80
CA ALA A 333 9.45 -3.73 15.82
C ALA A 333 8.39 -4.66 16.42
N ASP A 334 7.13 -4.30 16.21
CA ASP A 334 5.96 -5.06 16.67
C ASP A 334 5.89 -6.46 16.05
N PHE A 335 6.42 -6.62 14.82
CA PHE A 335 6.29 -7.83 14.03
C PHE A 335 6.80 -9.09 14.75
N SER A 336 7.91 -8.95 15.48
CA SER A 336 8.50 -10.03 16.28
C SER A 336 7.58 -10.58 17.37
N THR A 337 6.61 -9.79 17.82
CA THR A 337 5.68 -10.15 18.90
C THR A 337 4.40 -10.83 18.39
N MET A 338 4.17 -10.87 17.07
CA MET A 338 2.94 -11.39 16.48
C MET A 338 2.91 -12.93 16.37
N GLY A 339 3.97 -13.63 16.81
CA GLY A 339 4.02 -15.09 16.82
C GLY A 339 4.03 -15.72 15.42
N ILE A 340 4.42 -14.96 14.39
CA ILE A 340 4.58 -15.47 13.02
C ILE A 340 5.76 -16.46 13.02
N ASP A 341 5.52 -17.67 12.52
CA ASP A 341 6.57 -18.67 12.34
C ASP A 341 7.55 -18.19 11.25
N ALA A 342 8.65 -17.58 11.70
CA ALA A 342 9.72 -17.12 10.82
C ALA A 342 10.57 -18.27 10.26
N GLY A 343 10.33 -19.52 10.67
CA GLY A 343 11.12 -20.68 10.25
C GLY A 343 12.63 -20.48 10.47
N PRO A 344 13.50 -20.99 9.57
CA PRO A 344 14.95 -20.78 9.62
C PRO A 344 15.40 -19.30 9.54
N SER A 345 14.47 -18.38 9.26
CA SER A 345 14.72 -16.97 8.98
C SER A 345 14.60 -16.06 10.22
N ALA A 346 14.64 -16.60 11.44
CA ALA A 346 14.50 -15.81 12.68
C ALA A 346 15.49 -14.63 12.79
N GLY A 347 16.69 -14.75 12.22
CA GLY A 347 17.68 -13.66 12.16
C GLY A 347 17.32 -12.53 11.18
N ASN A 348 16.39 -12.76 10.25
CA ASN A 348 16.07 -11.80 9.18
C ASN A 348 15.30 -10.58 9.67
N ASN A 349 14.74 -10.61 10.89
CA ASN A 349 13.94 -9.51 11.45
C ASN A 349 14.67 -8.74 12.58
N ALA A 350 15.99 -8.93 12.73
CA ALA A 350 16.77 -8.06 13.60
C ALA A 350 16.76 -6.62 13.06
N LEU A 351 16.63 -5.62 13.95
CA LEU A 351 16.52 -4.20 13.55
C LEU A 351 17.66 -3.75 12.62
N ALA A 352 18.89 -4.20 12.86
CA ALA A 352 20.03 -3.89 12.02
C ALA A 352 19.81 -4.31 10.55
N ILE A 353 19.07 -5.39 10.30
CA ILE A 353 18.78 -5.89 8.95
C ILE A 353 17.94 -4.88 8.16
N VAL A 354 17.15 -4.02 8.80
CA VAL A 354 16.36 -2.97 8.13
C VAL A 354 17.27 -2.05 7.29
N ALA A 355 18.36 -1.53 7.86
CA ALA A 355 19.33 -0.69 7.14
C ALA A 355 20.32 -1.51 6.30
N ASN A 356 20.77 -2.67 6.83
CA ASN A 356 21.76 -3.50 6.13
C ASN A 356 21.20 -4.04 4.82
N ARG A 357 19.95 -4.51 4.82
CA ARG A 357 19.28 -5.05 3.64
C ARG A 357 19.12 -4.00 2.56
N PHE A 358 18.76 -2.76 2.93
CA PHE A 358 18.71 -1.65 1.98
C PHE A 358 20.06 -1.43 1.30
N SER A 359 21.12 -1.29 2.12
CA SER A 359 22.48 -1.07 1.63
C SER A 359 22.98 -2.23 0.78
N PHE A 360 22.67 -3.47 1.16
CA PHE A 360 22.99 -4.66 0.38
C PHE A 360 22.28 -4.67 -0.97
N THR A 361 20.96 -4.42 -0.98
CA THR A 361 20.10 -4.49 -2.16
C THR A 361 20.50 -3.47 -3.22
N PHE A 362 20.92 -2.27 -2.79
CA PHE A 362 21.36 -1.18 -3.66
C PHE A 362 22.88 -1.00 -3.73
N ASN A 363 23.65 -1.99 -3.24
CA ASN A 363 25.11 -2.04 -3.33
C ASN A 363 25.82 -0.77 -2.78
N LEU A 364 25.29 -0.23 -1.68
CA LEU A 364 25.82 0.94 -0.98
C LEU A 364 26.97 0.51 -0.05
N LYS A 365 28.08 1.25 -0.06
CA LYS A 365 29.32 0.89 0.65
C LYS A 365 29.68 1.79 1.81
N GLY A 366 28.97 2.90 2.00
CA GLY A 366 29.16 3.80 3.13
C GLY A 366 28.53 3.27 4.42
N ALA A 367 28.64 4.09 5.47
CA ALA A 367 28.08 3.78 6.77
C ALA A 367 26.56 3.51 6.71
N ASN A 368 26.13 2.44 7.37
CA ASN A 368 24.72 2.12 7.51
C ASN A 368 24.36 1.73 8.95
N PHE A 369 23.23 2.22 9.45
CA PHE A 369 22.87 2.07 10.85
C PHE A 369 21.39 2.35 11.12
N ILE A 370 20.94 1.88 12.28
CA ILE A 370 19.64 2.21 12.86
C ILE A 370 19.84 3.27 13.95
N CYS A 371 18.93 4.25 14.01
CA CYS A 371 18.80 5.15 15.14
C CYS A 371 17.51 4.84 15.89
N ASP A 372 17.65 4.47 17.17
CA ASP A 372 16.54 4.46 18.11
C ASP A 372 16.78 5.55 19.15
N THR A 373 16.01 6.63 19.03
CA THR A 373 15.91 7.67 20.06
C THR A 373 14.43 7.96 20.34
N ALA A 374 13.59 6.92 20.29
CA ALA A 374 12.14 7.06 20.33
C ALA A 374 11.61 8.03 19.25
N CYS A 375 10.73 8.97 19.62
CA CYS A 375 10.05 9.88 18.67
C CYS A 375 11.00 10.76 17.83
N SER A 376 12.25 10.97 18.27
CA SER A 376 13.24 11.74 17.49
C SER A 376 14.11 10.88 16.56
N ALA A 377 13.87 9.57 16.48
CA ALA A 377 14.70 8.62 15.75
C ALA A 377 15.02 9.04 14.30
N SER A 378 14.00 9.43 13.53
CA SER A 378 14.17 9.84 12.12
C SER A 378 14.99 11.12 11.97
N LEU A 379 14.79 12.09 12.86
CA LEU A 379 15.56 13.33 12.86
C LEU A 379 17.00 13.11 13.31
N THR A 380 17.22 12.24 14.29
CA THR A 380 18.56 11.82 14.73
C THR A 380 19.30 11.11 13.59
N ALA A 381 18.64 10.19 12.87
CA ALA A 381 19.22 9.53 11.70
C ALA A 381 19.64 10.53 10.62
N THR A 382 18.76 11.48 10.30
CA THR A 382 19.02 12.56 9.34
C THR A 382 20.16 13.48 9.80
N HIS A 383 20.23 13.80 11.10
CA HIS A 383 21.30 14.61 11.67
C HIS A 383 22.67 13.93 11.54
N LEU A 384 22.75 12.63 11.84
CA LEU A 384 23.98 11.86 11.68
C LEU A 384 24.38 11.74 10.21
N ALA A 385 23.42 11.53 9.30
CA ALA A 385 23.66 11.55 7.86
C ALA A 385 24.28 12.87 7.38
N LYS A 386 23.77 14.01 7.87
CA LYS A 386 24.36 15.33 7.60
C LYS A 386 25.82 15.40 8.04
N LEU A 387 26.13 14.95 9.26
CA LEU A 387 27.51 14.97 9.77
C LEU A 387 28.45 14.11 8.91
N MET A 388 27.99 12.93 8.47
CA MET A 388 28.77 12.05 7.58
C MET A 388 28.98 12.66 6.19
N LEU A 389 27.99 13.36 5.63
CA LEU A 389 28.13 14.01 4.33
C LEU A 389 29.05 15.24 4.36
N LEU A 390 29.03 16.00 5.46
CA LEU A 390 29.92 17.15 5.69
C LEU A 390 31.38 16.71 5.91
N GLU A 391 31.60 15.50 6.43
CA GLU A 391 32.94 14.95 6.57
C GLU A 391 33.52 14.59 5.19
N ARG A 392 34.41 15.43 4.66
CA ARG A 392 35.03 15.24 3.34
C ARG A 392 36.47 14.72 3.39
N THR A 393 37.04 14.55 4.57
CA THR A 393 38.48 14.23 4.74
C THR A 393 38.76 12.74 4.83
N TRP A 394 37.93 11.96 5.53
CA TRP A 394 38.21 10.52 5.77
C TRP A 394 37.27 9.58 5.03
N ASP A 395 36.00 9.96 4.86
CA ASP A 395 34.97 9.15 4.22
C ASP A 395 34.04 10.01 3.35
N PRO A 396 34.52 10.55 2.22
CA PRO A 396 33.75 11.47 1.40
C PRO A 396 32.63 10.74 0.64
N LEU A 397 31.47 10.61 1.28
CA LEU A 397 30.29 9.97 0.68
C LEU A 397 29.76 10.75 -0.53
N ASP A 398 29.28 10.04 -1.54
CA ASP A 398 28.65 10.62 -2.73
C ASP A 398 27.26 11.18 -2.42
N PHE A 399 26.52 10.47 -1.56
CA PHE A 399 25.19 10.81 -1.06
C PHE A 399 24.85 9.95 0.18
N HIS A 400 23.73 10.26 0.84
CA HIS A 400 23.22 9.47 1.97
C HIS A 400 21.69 9.37 1.91
N ILE A 401 21.16 8.19 2.21
CA ILE A 401 19.71 7.97 2.33
C ILE A 401 19.32 8.00 3.81
N ALA A 402 18.46 8.94 4.20
CA ALA A 402 17.91 9.01 5.55
C ALA A 402 16.43 8.64 5.52
N ILE A 403 16.04 7.60 6.26
CA ILE A 403 14.66 7.08 6.29
C ILE A 403 14.16 7.09 7.74
N GLY A 404 12.90 7.45 7.94
CA GLY A 404 12.15 7.22 9.17
C GLY A 404 11.02 6.23 8.89
N THR A 405 10.79 5.28 9.79
CA THR A 405 9.72 4.28 9.62
C THR A 405 9.08 3.88 10.95
N HIS A 406 7.76 3.74 10.96
CA HIS A 406 6.98 3.21 12.09
C HIS A 406 5.70 2.54 11.61
N LEU A 407 5.36 1.39 12.19
CA LEU A 407 4.12 0.66 11.93
C LEU A 407 3.49 0.23 13.26
N CYS A 408 2.15 0.15 13.31
CA CYS A 408 1.37 -0.19 14.50
C CYS A 408 0.71 -1.56 14.27
N LEU A 409 1.48 -2.64 14.41
CA LEU A 409 1.06 -3.97 13.96
C LEU A 409 0.37 -4.79 15.06
N SER A 410 0.61 -4.48 16.34
CA SER A 410 0.08 -5.26 17.47
C SER A 410 -0.62 -4.38 18.52
N PRO A 411 -1.51 -4.96 19.36
CA PRO A 411 -2.27 -4.21 20.37
C PRO A 411 -1.42 -3.79 21.58
N GLY A 412 -0.33 -4.51 21.88
CA GLY A 412 0.49 -4.29 23.08
C GLY A 412 0.98 -2.85 23.26
N PRO A 413 1.55 -2.22 22.22
CA PRO A 413 1.99 -0.83 22.29
C PRO A 413 0.85 0.17 22.54
N TRP A 414 -0.38 -0.08 22.08
CA TRP A 414 -1.55 0.76 22.39
C TRP A 414 -1.96 0.67 23.86
N ILE A 415 -1.98 -0.55 24.39
CA ILE A 415 -2.25 -0.84 25.81
C ILE A 415 -1.20 -0.14 26.69
N GLY A 416 0.09 -0.32 26.38
CA GLY A 416 1.18 0.31 27.11
C GLY A 416 1.11 1.85 27.13
N CYS A 417 0.81 2.46 25.98
CA CYS A 417 0.65 3.92 25.90
C CYS A 417 -0.61 4.42 26.63
N SER A 418 -1.70 3.64 26.65
CA SER A 418 -2.92 3.97 27.39
C SER A 418 -2.68 3.93 28.90
N MET A 419 -2.06 2.86 29.41
CA MET A 419 -1.70 2.75 30.82
C MET A 419 -0.72 3.85 31.27
N SER A 420 0.10 4.35 30.34
CA SER A 420 1.05 5.45 30.58
C SER A 420 0.43 6.84 30.38
N HIS A 421 -0.88 6.94 30.12
CA HIS A 421 -1.61 8.19 29.87
C HIS A 421 -0.99 9.04 28.75
N MET A 422 -0.41 8.40 27.73
CA MET A 422 0.24 9.08 26.62
C MET A 422 -0.73 9.41 25.47
N VAL A 423 -1.81 8.64 25.34
CA VAL A 423 -2.74 8.75 24.21
C VAL A 423 -3.97 9.59 24.54
N SER A 424 -4.43 10.36 23.54
CA SER A 424 -5.61 11.24 23.64
C SER A 424 -6.90 10.43 23.66
N PRO A 425 -7.82 10.58 24.63
CA PRO A 425 -9.09 9.85 24.65
C PRO A 425 -9.95 10.03 23.39
N GLU A 426 -9.82 11.18 22.71
CA GLU A 426 -10.55 11.50 21.47
C GLU A 426 -9.95 10.85 20.21
N GLY A 427 -8.84 10.13 20.36
CA GLY A 427 -8.15 9.46 19.27
C GLY A 427 -7.54 10.39 18.23
N ARG A 428 -7.19 11.61 18.61
CA ARG A 428 -6.57 12.64 17.75
C ARG A 428 -5.52 13.46 18.49
N CYS A 429 -4.58 14.02 17.73
CA CYS A 429 -3.59 14.98 18.23
C CYS A 429 -4.13 16.41 18.10
N PHE A 430 -4.54 17.03 19.20
CA PHE A 430 -4.96 18.44 19.19
C PHE A 430 -3.79 19.38 19.45
N SER A 431 -2.81 19.39 18.55
CA SER A 431 -1.60 20.22 18.68
C SER A 431 -1.93 21.69 18.97
N PHE A 432 -1.45 22.20 20.09
CA PHE A 432 -1.66 23.57 20.59
C PHE A 432 -3.11 23.94 20.97
N ASN A 433 -4.06 23.01 20.94
CA ASN A 433 -5.42 23.26 21.39
C ASN A 433 -5.52 23.21 22.92
N SER A 434 -6.42 23.99 23.52
CA SER A 434 -6.73 23.93 24.96
C SER A 434 -7.26 22.57 25.43
N SER A 435 -7.87 21.77 24.56
CA SER A 435 -8.38 20.42 24.86
C SER A 435 -7.35 19.30 24.67
N ALA A 436 -6.09 19.61 24.37
CA ALA A 436 -5.05 18.61 24.14
C ALA A 436 -4.84 17.72 25.38
N ALA A 437 -5.02 16.41 25.21
CA ALA A 437 -5.00 15.43 26.29
C ALA A 437 -4.12 14.19 25.99
N GLY A 438 -3.20 14.30 25.04
CA GLY A 438 -2.32 13.20 24.60
C GLY A 438 -2.14 13.19 23.09
N TYR A 439 -1.47 12.16 22.57
CA TYR A 439 -1.27 11.97 21.13
C TYR A 439 -2.01 10.75 20.59
N LEU A 440 -2.02 10.58 19.26
CA LEU A 440 -2.49 9.39 18.56
C LEU A 440 -1.30 8.70 17.90
N ARG A 441 -1.19 7.38 18.01
CA ARG A 441 -0.15 6.67 17.24
C ARG A 441 -0.56 6.62 15.76
N GLY A 442 0.42 6.80 14.89
CA GLY A 442 0.24 6.71 13.45
C GLY A 442 1.39 5.94 12.82
N GLU A 443 1.12 5.40 11.65
CA GLU A 443 2.06 4.66 10.81
C GLU A 443 2.61 5.56 9.71
N GLY A 444 3.81 5.24 9.25
CA GLY A 444 4.39 5.93 8.10
C GLY A 444 5.85 5.60 7.88
N THR A 445 6.25 5.65 6.62
CA THR A 445 7.65 5.63 6.20
C THR A 445 7.94 6.83 5.31
N SER A 446 9.05 7.51 5.54
CA SER A 446 9.51 8.62 4.71
C SER A 446 11.01 8.55 4.51
N GLY A 447 11.47 8.74 3.28
CA GLY A 447 12.89 8.72 2.91
C GLY A 447 13.32 10.02 2.26
N GLN A 448 14.58 10.38 2.45
CA GLN A 448 15.22 11.56 1.85
C GLN A 448 16.55 11.18 1.21
N PHE A 449 16.79 11.69 0.00
CA PHE A 449 18.10 11.63 -0.64
C PHE A 449 18.88 12.90 -0.31
N LEU A 450 20.00 12.73 0.40
CA LEU A 450 20.83 13.82 0.87
C LEU A 450 22.16 13.86 0.10
N LYS A 451 22.59 15.05 -0.28
CA LYS A 451 23.86 15.25 -1.00
C LYS A 451 24.56 16.52 -0.53
N PHE A 452 25.89 16.49 -0.47
CA PHE A 452 26.71 17.69 -0.20
C PHE A 452 26.59 18.68 -1.37
#